data_AF-A0A8T3P6V9-F1
#
_entry.id   AF-A0A8T3P6V9-F1
#
_cell.length_a   1.000
_cell.length_b   1.000
_cell.length_c   1.000
_cell.angle_alpha   90.00
_cell.angle_beta   90.00
_cell.angle_gamma   90.00
#
_symmetry.space_group_name_H-M   'P 1'
#
loop_
_entity.id
_entity.type
_entity.pdbx_description
1 polymer ?
#
loop_
_entity_poly.entity_id
_entity_poly.type
_entity_poly.pdbx_seq_one_letter_code
_entity_poly.pdbx_strand_id
1 'polypeptide(L)'
;MPEIPPALVLALIVGVFHTALYVLIRGSTRGGLPFLLLAAVLGAYAGQALGMRLPDPVRLGDFSFIWSSVLAWAGLLIVAIARVLGPSQEGL
;
A
#
# COMPACT_ATOMS: atom_id res chain seq x y z
N MET A 1 7.38 14.49 -22.83
CA MET A 1 7.36 13.27 -22.01
C MET A 1 6.47 13.56 -20.82
N PRO A 2 5.49 12.73 -20.44
CA PRO A 2 4.66 13.02 -19.28
C PRO A 2 5.55 13.07 -18.02
N GLU A 3 5.51 14.17 -17.29
CA GLU A 3 6.24 14.34 -16.03
C GLU A 3 5.58 13.46 -14.97
N ILE A 4 6.30 12.45 -14.48
CA ILE A 4 5.81 11.59 -13.40
C ILE A 4 5.94 12.39 -12.10
N PRO A 5 4.84 12.61 -11.35
CA PRO A 5 4.93 13.33 -10.09
C PRO A 5 5.81 12.54 -9.09
N PRO A 6 6.79 13.18 -8.43
CA PRO A 6 7.68 12.52 -7.47
C PRO A 6 6.93 11.76 -6.36
N ALA A 7 5.76 12.28 -5.98
CA ALA A 7 4.87 11.65 -5.01
C ALA A 7 4.42 10.24 -5.43
N LEU A 8 4.19 10.00 -6.72
CA LEU A 8 3.81 8.68 -7.22
C LEU A 8 4.97 7.69 -7.13
N VAL A 9 6.19 8.14 -7.43
CA VAL A 9 7.40 7.32 -7.29
C VAL A 9 7.62 6.92 -5.83
N LEU A 10 7.45 7.87 -4.90
CA LEU A 10 7.55 7.60 -3.48
C LEU A 10 6.44 6.68 -2.98
N ALA A 11 5.20 6.86 -3.43
CA ALA A 11 4.09 5.95 -3.11
C ALA A 11 4.34 4.52 -3.61
N LEU A 12 4.95 4.36 -4.78
CA LEU A 12 5.37 3.05 -5.29
C LEU A 12 6.41 2.40 -4.37
N ILE A 13 7.45 3.13 -3.99
CA ILE A 13 8.50 2.63 -3.09
C ILE A 13 7.90 2.23 -1.73
N VAL A 14 7.08 3.10 -1.14
CA VAL A 14 6.41 2.86 0.15
C VAL A 14 5.47 1.65 0.05
N GLY A 15 4.68 1.55 -1.02
CA GLY A 15 3.77 0.43 -1.23
C GLY A 15 4.52 -0.90 -1.40
N VAL A 16 5.60 -0.93 -2.18
CA VAL A 16 6.46 -2.11 -2.34
C VAL A 16 7.09 -2.51 -1.01
N PHE A 17 7.66 -1.56 -0.27
CA PHE A 17 8.27 -1.81 1.03
C PHE A 17 7.28 -2.44 2.01
N HIS A 18 6.08 -1.86 2.15
CA HIS A 18 5.05 -2.39 3.05
C HIS A 18 4.49 -3.73 2.59
N THR A 19 4.36 -3.95 1.29
CA THR A 19 3.96 -5.25 0.74
C THR A 19 4.99 -6.32 1.08
N ALA A 20 6.28 -6.02 0.90
CA ALA A 20 7.37 -6.94 1.27
C ALA A 20 7.38 -7.23 2.77
N LEU A 21 7.21 -6.20 3.61
CA LEU A 21 7.12 -6.35 5.06
C LEU A 21 5.92 -7.22 5.46
N TYR A 22 4.76 -7.01 4.85
CA TYR A 22 3.57 -7.81 5.08
C TYR A 22 3.78 -9.29 4.69
N VAL A 23 4.37 -9.54 3.52
CA VAL A 23 4.68 -10.90 3.05
C VAL A 23 5.68 -11.57 4.00
N LEU A 24 6.70 -10.83 4.44
CA LEU A 24 7.69 -11.31 5.41
C LEU A 24 7.02 -11.71 6.74
N ILE A 25 6.15 -10.86 7.28
CA ILE A 25 5.42 -11.13 8.54
C ILE A 25 4.47 -12.32 8.39
N ARG A 26 3.79 -12.45 7.24
CA ARG A 26 2.81 -13.51 7.00
C ARG A 26 3.47 -14.86 6.62
N GLY A 27 4.75 -14.87 6.28
CA GLY A 27 5.53 -16.06 5.92
C GLY A 27 5.24 -16.66 4.53
N SER A 28 4.01 -16.55 4.01
CA SER A 28 3.68 -16.94 2.63
C SER A 28 2.39 -16.28 2.14
N THR A 29 2.37 -15.85 0.88
CA THR A 29 1.15 -15.44 0.16
C THR A 29 0.87 -16.44 -0.96
N ARG A 30 -0.01 -17.43 -0.71
CA ARG A 30 -0.55 -18.29 -1.77
C ARG A 30 -1.39 -17.44 -2.73
N GLY A 31 -0.84 -17.06 -3.88
CA GLY A 31 -1.50 -16.21 -4.89
C GLY A 31 -1.73 -14.76 -4.44
N GLY A 32 -2.20 -13.90 -5.35
CA GLY A 32 -2.74 -12.55 -5.08
C GLY A 32 -1.78 -11.48 -4.53
N LEU A 33 -0.47 -11.67 -4.70
CA LEU A 33 0.54 -10.63 -4.45
C LEU A 33 0.32 -9.35 -5.29
N PRO A 34 -0.10 -9.42 -6.58
CA PRO A 34 -0.39 -8.22 -7.35
C PRO A 34 -1.49 -7.33 -6.72
N PHE A 35 -2.53 -7.94 -6.14
CA PHE A 35 -3.60 -7.20 -5.47
C PHE A 35 -3.14 -6.55 -4.18
N LEU A 36 -2.30 -7.24 -3.39
CA LEU A 36 -1.69 -6.67 -2.19
C LEU A 36 -0.81 -5.47 -2.55
N LEU A 37 0.04 -5.63 -3.56
CA LEU A 37 0.91 -4.56 -4.03
C LEU A 37 0.10 -3.36 -4.52
N LEU A 38 -0.90 -3.59 -5.38
CA LEU A 38 -1.74 -2.53 -5.91
C LEU A 38 -2.46 -1.78 -4.78
N ALA A 39 -3.03 -2.50 -3.82
CA ALA A 39 -3.72 -1.89 -2.68
C ALA A 39 -2.75 -1.11 -1.77
N ALA A 40 -1.54 -1.60 -1.54
CA ALA A 40 -0.53 -0.89 -0.76
C ALA A 40 -0.09 0.40 -1.45
N VAL A 41 0.15 0.36 -2.77
CA VAL A 41 0.56 1.53 -3.56
C VAL A 41 -0.58 2.57 -3.62
N LEU A 42 -1.81 2.13 -3.87
CA LEU A 42 -2.98 3.03 -3.88
C LEU A 42 -3.23 3.62 -2.50
N GLY A 43 -3.10 2.80 -1.45
CA GLY A 43 -3.14 3.26 -0.07
C GLY A 43 -2.07 4.32 0.23
N ALA A 44 -0.81 4.06 -0.15
CA ALA A 44 0.27 5.03 0.00
C ALA A 44 -0.03 6.35 -0.73
N TYR A 45 -0.50 6.27 -1.98
CA TYR A 45 -0.83 7.45 -2.76
C TYR A 45 -2.01 8.24 -2.17
N ALA A 46 -3.03 7.55 -1.67
CA ALA A 46 -4.15 8.18 -0.97
C ALA A 46 -3.72 8.82 0.37
N GLY A 47 -2.82 8.15 1.10
CA GLY A 47 -2.23 8.66 2.33
C GLY A 47 -1.43 9.94 2.10
N GLN A 48 -0.70 10.03 0.99
CA GLN A 48 -0.05 11.28 0.59
C GLN A 48 -1.07 12.41 0.40
N ALA A 49 -2.17 12.16 -0.31
CA ALA A 49 -3.22 13.16 -0.52
C ALA A 49 -3.87 13.60 0.81
N LEU A 50 -4.00 12.69 1.77
CA LEU A 50 -4.49 12.98 3.12
C LEU A 50 -3.46 13.81 3.92
N GLY A 51 -2.18 13.48 3.82
CA GLY A 51 -1.08 14.18 4.49
C GLY A 51 -0.79 15.58 3.96
N MET A 52 -1.42 15.99 2.85
CA MET A 52 -1.47 17.39 2.44
C MET A 52 -2.47 18.22 3.26
N ARG A 53 -3.39 17.56 3.99
CA ARG A 53 -4.47 18.18 4.76
C ARG A 53 -4.28 18.04 6.27
N LEU A 54 -3.41 17.13 6.69
CA LEU A 54 -3.12 16.84 8.08
C LEU A 54 -1.63 17.06 8.34
N PRO A 55 -1.24 17.51 9.55
CA PRO A 55 0.18 17.57 9.91
C PRO A 55 0.80 16.18 9.85
N ASP A 56 2.01 16.10 9.30
CA ASP A 56 2.83 14.89 9.31
C ASP A 56 4.22 15.23 9.89
N PRO A 57 4.64 14.59 11.00
CA PRO A 57 5.95 14.82 11.59
C PRO A 57 7.11 14.22 10.79
N VAL A 58 6.88 13.27 9.88
CA VAL A 58 7.94 12.70 9.03
C VAL A 58 7.59 12.95 7.57
N ARG A 59 8.21 13.99 6.99
CA ARG A 59 8.03 14.35 5.58
C ARG A 59 9.33 14.19 4.82
N LEU A 60 9.23 13.76 3.57
CA LEU A 60 10.34 13.71 2.62
C LEU A 60 10.05 14.71 1.50
N GLY A 61 10.58 15.92 1.64
CA GLY A 61 10.10 17.06 0.85
C GLY A 61 8.60 17.29 1.12
N ASP A 62 7.79 17.28 0.07
CA ASP A 62 6.33 17.43 0.16
C ASP A 62 5.59 16.12 0.45
N PHE A 63 6.30 14.99 0.46
CA PHE A 63 5.71 13.68 0.69
C PHE A 63 5.52 13.40 2.17
N SER A 64 4.29 13.14 2.57
CA SER A 64 3.83 12.68 3.88
C SER A 64 4.10 11.19 4.03
N PHE A 65 5.13 10.84 4.79
CA PHE A 65 5.55 9.45 4.95
C PHE A 65 4.62 8.68 5.89
N ILE A 66 4.14 9.31 6.97
CA ILE A 66 3.33 8.60 7.97
C ILE A 66 1.95 8.29 7.41
N TRP A 67 1.25 9.28 6.85
CA TRP A 67 -0.08 9.04 6.30
C TRP A 67 -0.03 8.05 5.13
N SER A 68 0.99 8.14 4.27
CA SER A 68 1.21 7.14 3.22
C SER A 68 1.41 5.73 3.78
N SER A 69 2.22 5.58 4.83
CA SER A 69 2.46 4.27 5.45
C SER A 69 1.20 3.70 6.12
N VAL A 70 0.46 4.54 6.84
CA VAL A 70 -0.80 4.14 7.51
C VAL A 70 -1.83 3.68 6.48
N LEU A 71 -2.03 4.44 5.40
CA LEU A 71 -3.01 4.09 4.38
C LEU A 71 -2.54 2.92 3.50
N ALA A 72 -1.23 2.72 3.31
CA ALA A 72 -0.70 1.51 2.69
C ALA A 72 -1.06 0.25 3.49
N TRP A 73 -0.88 0.29 4.82
CA TRP A 73 -1.31 -0.79 5.70
C TRP A 73 -2.82 -1.00 5.68
N ALA A 74 -3.61 0.08 5.64
CA ALA A 74 -5.07 -0.03 5.51
C ALA A 74 -5.47 -0.74 4.20
N GLY A 75 -4.85 -0.38 3.07
CA GLY A 75 -5.06 -1.06 1.79
C GLY A 75 -4.72 -2.55 1.84
N LEU A 76 -3.58 -2.89 2.44
CA LEU A 76 -3.17 -4.28 2.66
C LEU A 76 -4.18 -5.03 3.53
N LEU A 77 -4.67 -4.43 4.61
CA LEU A 77 -5.64 -5.03 5.51
C LEU A 77 -6.97 -5.33 4.79
N ILE A 78 -7.44 -4.40 3.96
CA ILE A 78 -8.66 -4.59 3.16
C ILE A 78 -8.52 -5.83 2.26
N VAL A 79 -7.42 -5.91 1.50
CA VAL A 79 -7.18 -7.08 0.63
C VAL A 79 -6.98 -8.35 1.46
N ALA A 80 -6.28 -8.27 2.59
CA ALA A 80 -6.08 -9.41 3.46
C ALA A 80 -7.41 -9.99 3.95
N ILE A 81 -8.34 -9.13 4.38
CA ILE A 81 -9.69 -9.52 4.81
C ILE A 81 -10.52 -10.05 3.64
N ALA A 82 -10.52 -9.35 2.50
CA ALA A 82 -11.25 -9.78 1.31
C ALA A 82 -10.84 -11.19 0.85
N ARG A 83 -9.58 -11.56 1.07
CA ARG A 83 -9.08 -12.90 0.73
C ARG A 83 -9.42 -13.99 1.74
N VAL A 84 -9.75 -13.62 2.97
CA VAL A 84 -10.33 -14.55 3.95
C VAL A 84 -11.82 -14.79 3.64
N LEU A 85 -12.51 -13.76 3.15
CA LEU A 85 -13.94 -13.83 2.82
C LEU A 85 -14.23 -14.37 1.40
N GLY A 86 -13.24 -14.33 0.52
CA GLY A 86 -13.37 -14.80 -0.86
C GLY A 86 -13.60 -16.32 -0.94
N PRO A 87 -14.31 -16.82 -1.97
CA PRO A 87 -14.58 -18.24 -2.12
C PRO A 87 -13.26 -19.02 -2.16
N SER A 88 -13.16 -20.07 -1.34
CA SER A 88 -12.14 -21.10 -1.49
C SER A 88 -12.25 -21.68 -2.89
N GLN A 89 -11.24 -21.44 -3.72
CA GLN A 89 -11.08 -22.10 -5.03
C GLN A 89 -10.67 -23.56 -4.82
N GLU A 90 -11.45 -24.29 -4.03
CA GLU A 90 -11.42 -25.75 -3.91
C GLU A 90 -12.67 -26.25 -4.63
N GLY A 91 -12.60 -26.28 -5.97
CA GLY A 91 -13.75 -26.62 -6.79
C GLY A 91 -13.49 -26.52 -8.29
N LEU A 92 -12.38 -27.09 -8.75
CA LEU A 92 -12.18 -27.54 -10.14
C LEU A 92 -11.41 -28.85 -10.13
#